data_AF-A0AB34KM05-F1
#
_entry.id   AF-A0AB34KM05-F1
#
_cell.length_a   1.000
_cell.length_b   1.000
_cell.length_c   1.000
_cell.angle_alpha   90.00
_cell.angle_beta   90.00
_cell.angle_gamma   90.00
#
_symmetry.space_group_name_H-M   'P 1'
#
loop_
_entity.id
_entity.type
_entity.pdbx_description
1 polymer ?
#
loop_
_entity_poly.entity_id
_entity_poly.type
_entity_poly.pdbx_seq_one_letter_code
_entity_poly.pdbx_strand_id
1 'polypeptide(L)'
;MPARPLHRQKLMGREIVITEQMDMHLLWIKSQMFLKPIPRFLLRREFWEKRLVCNASCSCVSKSARPSRHELRACAFGFLLSYAALIAYESDYHIARELNLLPEQVSWENWKILVQQLLSEADIYNNVNKRFWYGELRLGRINMIYRLTGASLFRGYETQYGHYSDLLSENFGWLLTVFAYVAVVLSAMQVGLSTDQLEEDSRFHAASYVFTVFSILGPVVTLLALALLLGALVIYNWIATINYHHVRLRRMSLVHVDPKGNTNSV
;
A
#
# COMPACT_ATOMS: atom_id res chain seq x y z
N MET A 1 -10.91 2.99 4.29
CA MET A 1 -11.65 2.76 3.04
C MET A 1 -11.71 1.26 2.80
N PRO A 2 -12.85 0.72 2.33
CA PRO A 2 -12.89 -0.61 1.75
C PRO A 2 -11.95 -0.68 0.53
N ALA A 3 -11.58 -1.89 0.11
CA ALA A 3 -10.77 -2.07 -1.10
C ALA A 3 -11.52 -1.53 -2.34
N ARG A 4 -10.80 -0.95 -3.30
CA ARG A 4 -11.40 -0.50 -4.56
C ARG A 4 -11.67 -1.72 -5.46
N PRO A 5 -12.73 -1.70 -6.28
CA PRO A 5 -13.07 -2.82 -7.15
C PRO A 5 -11.98 -3.15 -8.18
N LEU A 6 -11.98 -4.39 -8.69
CA LEU A 6 -10.93 -4.93 -9.56
C LEU A 6 -10.75 -4.16 -10.88
N HIS A 7 -11.83 -3.74 -11.54
CA HIS A 7 -11.77 -2.93 -12.76
C HIS A 7 -11.03 -1.61 -12.49
N ARG A 8 -11.21 -1.02 -11.31
CA ARG A 8 -10.51 0.20 -10.91
C ARG A 8 -9.04 -0.07 -10.60
N GLN A 9 -8.70 -1.25 -10.10
CA GLN A 9 -7.30 -1.67 -9.97
C GLN A 9 -6.62 -1.74 -11.34
N LYS A 10 -7.26 -2.38 -12.32
CA LYS A 10 -6.78 -2.42 -13.71
C LYS A 10 -6.66 -1.01 -14.32
N LEU A 11 -7.65 -0.13 -14.09
CA LEU A 11 -7.61 1.27 -14.56
C LEU A 11 -6.43 2.05 -13.97
N MET A 12 -6.01 1.74 -12.74
CA MET A 12 -4.84 2.35 -12.10
C MET A 12 -3.51 1.73 -12.59
N GLY A 13 -3.53 0.87 -13.61
CA GLY A 13 -2.35 0.18 -14.12
C GLY A 13 -1.80 -0.87 -13.16
N ARG A 14 -2.62 -1.40 -12.25
CA ARG A 14 -2.18 -2.45 -11.33
C ARG A 14 -2.35 -3.84 -11.95
N GLU A 15 -1.26 -4.58 -11.99
CA GLU A 15 -1.20 -6.01 -12.24
C GLU A 15 -1.56 -6.77 -10.97
N ILE A 16 -2.38 -7.82 -11.11
CA ILE A 16 -2.84 -8.64 -9.99
C ILE A 16 -1.98 -9.89 -9.92
N VAL A 17 -1.27 -10.07 -8.81
CA VAL A 17 -0.39 -11.20 -8.54
C VAL A 17 -1.04 -12.10 -7.49
N ILE A 18 -1.09 -13.40 -7.79
CA ILE A 18 -1.67 -14.41 -6.91
C ILE A 18 -0.68 -14.71 -5.77
N THR A 19 -1.18 -14.76 -4.52
CA THR A 19 -0.39 -15.17 -3.35
C THR A 19 -1.17 -16.13 -2.46
N GLU A 20 -0.53 -17.14 -1.89
CA GLU A 20 -1.19 -18.02 -0.91
C GLU A 20 -1.06 -17.49 0.53
N GLN A 21 -0.22 -16.51 0.77
CA GLN A 21 -0.06 -15.92 2.09
C GLN A 21 -1.23 -15.01 2.39
N MET A 22 -2.00 -15.33 3.45
CA MET A 22 -3.09 -14.45 3.92
C MET A 22 -2.55 -13.05 4.11
N ASP A 23 -1.42 -12.93 4.79
CA ASP A 23 -0.59 -11.76 5.13
C ASP A 23 -0.33 -10.77 3.99
N MET A 24 -0.27 -11.24 2.76
CA MET A 24 -0.06 -10.42 1.58
C MET A 24 -1.35 -9.97 0.87
N HIS A 25 -2.52 -10.51 1.23
CA HIS A 25 -3.79 -10.14 0.61
C HIS A 25 -4.11 -8.65 0.81
N LEU A 26 -4.42 -7.95 -0.31
CA LEU A 26 -4.64 -6.50 -0.44
C LEU A 26 -3.40 -5.62 -0.24
N LEU A 27 -2.21 -6.23 -0.15
CA LEU A 27 -0.97 -5.46 -0.19
C LEU A 27 -0.62 -5.13 -1.64
N TRP A 28 -0.11 -3.93 -1.86
CA TRP A 28 0.37 -3.53 -3.18
C TRP A 28 1.73 -2.82 -3.11
N ILE A 29 2.51 -2.99 -4.17
CA ILE A 29 3.84 -2.41 -4.36
C ILE A 29 4.00 -2.00 -5.83
N LYS A 30 4.42 -0.75 -6.08
CA LYS A 30 4.51 -0.18 -7.43
C LYS A 30 3.18 -0.39 -8.20
N SER A 31 3.22 -1.16 -9.28
CA SER A 31 2.10 -1.57 -10.13
C SER A 31 1.56 -2.97 -9.79
N GLN A 32 2.04 -3.65 -8.76
CA GLN A 32 1.60 -5.02 -8.43
C GLN A 32 0.72 -5.03 -7.18
N MET A 33 -0.41 -5.74 -7.24
CA MET A 33 -1.32 -5.97 -6.14
C MET A 33 -1.43 -7.46 -5.84
N PHE A 34 -1.18 -7.83 -4.60
CA PHE A 34 -1.21 -9.22 -4.17
C PHE A 34 -2.59 -9.61 -3.68
N LEU A 35 -3.17 -10.64 -4.29
CA LEU A 35 -4.48 -11.17 -3.93
C LEU A 35 -4.40 -12.68 -3.72
N LYS A 36 -4.83 -13.12 -2.54
CA LYS A 36 -5.07 -14.54 -2.27
C LYS A 36 -6.40 -15.02 -2.84
N PRO A 37 -6.44 -16.05 -3.70
CA PRO A 37 -7.68 -16.63 -4.24
C PRO A 37 -8.60 -17.13 -3.12
N ILE A 38 -9.91 -17.08 -3.34
CA ILE A 38 -10.87 -17.59 -2.36
C ILE A 38 -10.78 -19.13 -2.31
N PRO A 39 -10.40 -19.72 -1.17
CA PRO A 39 -10.39 -21.17 -1.04
C PRO A 39 -11.82 -21.73 -1.10
N ARG A 40 -12.00 -22.83 -1.83
CA ARG A 40 -13.31 -23.49 -2.02
C ARG A 40 -14.01 -23.85 -0.71
N PHE A 41 -13.24 -24.18 0.34
CA PHE A 41 -13.80 -24.54 1.65
C PHE A 41 -14.48 -23.36 2.35
N LEU A 42 -14.05 -22.12 2.12
CA LEU A 42 -14.68 -20.94 2.72
C LEU A 42 -16.07 -20.65 2.14
N LEU A 43 -16.39 -21.18 0.97
CA LEU A 43 -17.71 -21.01 0.34
C LEU A 43 -18.71 -22.11 0.76
N ARG A 44 -18.27 -23.13 1.51
CA ARG A 44 -19.13 -24.23 1.96
C ARG A 44 -19.67 -23.96 3.36
N ARG A 45 -20.99 -23.92 3.51
CA ARG A 45 -21.68 -23.72 4.80
C ARG A 45 -21.21 -24.72 5.88
N GLU A 46 -21.02 -25.99 5.51
CA GLU A 46 -20.55 -27.02 6.43
C GLU A 46 -19.23 -26.69 7.12
N PHE A 47 -18.32 -26.00 6.42
CA PHE A 47 -17.04 -25.60 7.00
C PHE A 47 -17.24 -24.57 8.11
N TRP A 48 -18.15 -23.61 7.90
CA TRP A 48 -18.47 -22.59 8.90
C TRP A 48 -19.08 -23.22 10.15
N GLU A 49 -20.08 -24.09 9.98
CA GLU A 49 -20.76 -24.77 11.09
C GLU A 49 -19.80 -25.68 11.88
N LYS A 50 -18.97 -26.48 11.18
CA LYS A 50 -18.10 -27.47 11.83
C LYS A 50 -16.82 -26.88 12.43
N ARG A 51 -16.27 -25.79 11.86
CA ARG A 51 -14.93 -25.29 12.21
C ARG A 51 -14.89 -23.85 12.74
N LEU A 52 -15.89 -23.02 12.44
CA LEU A 52 -15.88 -21.58 12.76
C LEU A 52 -16.95 -21.16 13.78
N VAL A 53 -18.02 -21.93 13.96
CA VAL A 53 -19.02 -21.69 15.02
C VAL A 53 -18.49 -22.26 16.35
N CYS A 54 -18.51 -21.42 17.38
CA CYS A 54 -18.33 -21.84 18.76
C CYS A 54 -19.66 -21.71 19.50
N ASN A 55 -20.05 -22.76 20.23
CA ASN A 55 -21.10 -22.63 21.22
C ASN A 55 -20.58 -21.82 22.43
N ALA A 56 -21.49 -21.21 23.19
CA ALA A 56 -21.16 -20.45 24.41
C ALA A 56 -20.38 -21.27 25.47
N SER A 57 -20.39 -22.60 25.36
CA SER A 57 -19.62 -23.54 26.19
C SER A 57 -18.21 -23.86 25.66
N CYS A 58 -17.77 -23.25 24.55
CA CYS A 58 -16.48 -23.53 23.97
C CYS A 58 -15.35 -22.81 24.72
N SER A 59 -14.40 -23.58 25.28
CA SER A 59 -13.22 -23.07 25.99
C SER A 59 -12.14 -22.47 25.06
N CYS A 60 -12.55 -21.84 23.95
CA CYS A 60 -11.66 -21.26 22.94
C CYS A 60 -10.95 -19.97 23.38
N VAL A 61 -11.08 -19.59 24.65
CA VAL A 61 -10.41 -18.44 25.30
C VAL A 61 -9.11 -18.87 26.00
N SER A 62 -8.79 -20.17 26.08
CA SER A 62 -7.53 -20.59 26.70
C SER A 62 -6.33 -20.24 25.82
N LYS A 63 -5.30 -19.64 26.46
CA LYS A 63 -4.02 -19.20 25.88
C LYS A 63 -3.20 -20.38 25.36
N SER A 64 -3.64 -21.01 24.28
CA SER A 64 -2.85 -21.99 23.53
C SER A 64 -2.26 -21.32 22.27
N ALA A 65 -1.17 -21.88 21.74
CA ALA A 65 -0.47 -21.37 20.56
C ALA A 65 -1.28 -21.39 19.24
N ARG A 66 -2.58 -21.74 19.30
CA ARG A 66 -3.49 -21.80 18.15
C ARG A 66 -4.52 -20.68 18.24
N PRO A 67 -4.80 -19.98 17.12
CA PRO A 67 -5.81 -18.92 17.10
C PRO A 67 -7.16 -19.49 17.52
N SER A 68 -7.92 -18.70 18.29
CA SER A 68 -9.25 -19.10 18.72
C SER A 68 -10.16 -19.26 17.49
N ARG A 69 -11.15 -20.16 17.56
CA ARG A 69 -12.14 -20.32 16.46
C ARG A 69 -12.90 -19.01 16.17
N HIS A 70 -13.10 -18.18 17.19
CA HIS A 70 -13.67 -16.84 17.04
C HIS A 70 -12.78 -15.93 16.19
N GLU A 71 -11.46 -15.90 16.44
CA GLU A 71 -10.51 -15.15 15.61
C GLU A 71 -10.43 -15.68 14.18
N LEU A 72 -10.50 -17.00 14.00
CA LEU A 72 -10.53 -17.62 12.67
C LEU A 72 -11.82 -17.26 11.91
N ARG A 73 -12.98 -17.27 12.58
CA ARG A 73 -14.24 -16.79 12.00
C ARG A 73 -14.12 -15.32 11.60
N ALA A 74 -13.57 -14.48 12.47
CA ALA A 74 -13.42 -13.06 12.21
C ALA A 74 -12.43 -12.76 11.06
N CYS A 75 -11.38 -13.58 10.92
CA CYS A 75 -10.47 -13.53 9.77
C CYS A 75 -11.15 -13.97 8.48
N ALA A 76 -11.86 -15.09 8.48
CA ALA A 76 -12.56 -15.60 7.30
C ALA A 76 -13.65 -14.63 6.83
N PHE A 77 -14.40 -14.05 7.77
CA PHE A 77 -15.44 -13.07 7.49
C PHE A 77 -14.83 -11.77 6.92
N GLY A 78 -13.75 -11.25 7.53
CA GLY A 78 -13.02 -10.09 7.01
C GLY A 78 -12.44 -10.31 5.61
N PHE A 79 -11.96 -11.52 5.33
CA PHE A 79 -11.46 -11.90 4.01
C PHE A 79 -12.56 -12.02 2.95
N LEU A 80 -13.76 -12.51 3.30
CA LEU A 80 -14.88 -12.50 2.36
C LEU A 80 -15.39 -11.07 2.13
N LEU A 81 -15.38 -10.23 3.16
CA LEU A 81 -15.77 -8.83 3.06
C LEU A 81 -14.82 -8.02 2.16
N SER A 82 -13.52 -8.31 2.19
CA SER A 82 -12.59 -7.66 1.24
C SER A 82 -12.91 -8.03 -0.20
N TYR A 83 -13.27 -9.30 -0.46
CA TYR A 83 -13.71 -9.73 -1.78
C TYR A 83 -15.05 -9.14 -2.20
N ALA A 84 -15.99 -8.93 -1.26
CA ALA A 84 -17.23 -8.20 -1.54
C ALA A 84 -16.96 -6.76 -2.02
N ALA A 85 -15.91 -6.12 -1.51
CA ALA A 85 -15.48 -4.80 -1.98
C ALA A 85 -14.70 -4.84 -3.32
N LEU A 86 -13.92 -5.90 -3.56
CA LEU A 86 -13.17 -6.09 -4.81
C LEU A 86 -14.09 -6.43 -6.00
N ILE A 87 -15.12 -7.24 -5.76
CA ILE A 87 -16.05 -7.74 -6.78
C ILE A 87 -17.42 -7.08 -6.57
N ALA A 88 -17.47 -5.78 -6.85
CA ALA A 88 -18.68 -4.98 -6.69
C ALA A 88 -19.58 -5.05 -7.93
N TYR A 89 -18.99 -5.19 -9.12
CA TYR A 89 -19.70 -5.19 -10.39
C TYR A 89 -19.51 -6.52 -11.14
N GLU A 90 -20.37 -6.79 -12.11
CA GLU A 90 -20.29 -7.98 -12.96
C GLU A 90 -19.01 -8.01 -13.80
N SER A 91 -18.51 -6.84 -14.23
CA SER A 91 -17.20 -6.72 -14.88
C SER A 91 -16.06 -7.18 -13.96
N ASP A 92 -16.14 -6.90 -12.66
CA ASP A 92 -15.15 -7.37 -11.68
C ASP A 92 -15.23 -8.89 -11.50
N TYR A 93 -16.42 -9.47 -11.58
CA TYR A 93 -16.61 -10.92 -11.54
C TYR A 93 -15.90 -11.59 -12.71
N HIS A 94 -16.05 -11.08 -13.94
CA HIS A 94 -15.32 -11.61 -15.09
C HIS A 94 -13.81 -11.48 -14.93
N ILE A 95 -13.31 -10.34 -14.44
CA ILE A 95 -11.88 -10.16 -14.15
C ILE A 95 -11.40 -11.15 -13.08
N ALA A 96 -12.18 -11.37 -12.02
CA ALA A 96 -11.83 -12.32 -10.97
C ALA A 96 -11.80 -13.77 -11.48
N ARG A 97 -12.66 -14.10 -12.45
CA ARG A 97 -12.69 -15.41 -13.13
C ARG A 97 -11.47 -15.60 -14.04
N GLU A 98 -11.12 -14.61 -14.86
CA GLU A 98 -9.92 -14.64 -15.70
C GLU A 98 -8.65 -14.88 -14.88
N LEU A 99 -8.58 -14.27 -13.69
CA LEU A 99 -7.44 -14.35 -12.78
C LEU A 99 -7.49 -15.54 -11.81
N ASN A 100 -8.47 -16.44 -11.95
CA ASN A 100 -8.65 -17.60 -11.06
C ASN A 100 -8.76 -17.24 -9.57
N LEU A 101 -9.24 -16.05 -9.23
CA LEU A 101 -9.44 -15.60 -7.85
C LEU A 101 -10.69 -16.23 -7.22
N LEU A 102 -11.68 -16.56 -8.04
CA LEU A 102 -12.89 -17.28 -7.65
C LEU A 102 -12.87 -18.72 -8.18
N PRO A 103 -13.36 -19.70 -7.40
CA PRO A 103 -13.59 -21.03 -7.92
C PRO A 103 -14.60 -21.04 -9.08
N GLU A 104 -14.37 -21.93 -10.05
CA GLU A 104 -15.20 -22.03 -11.27
C GLU A 104 -16.68 -22.32 -11.01
N GLN A 105 -17.00 -22.86 -9.84
CA GLN A 105 -18.37 -23.24 -9.45
C GLN A 105 -19.22 -22.03 -9.00
N VAL A 106 -18.61 -20.87 -8.79
CA VAL A 106 -19.31 -19.68 -8.29
C VAL A 106 -19.86 -18.88 -9.46
N SER A 107 -21.18 -18.86 -9.61
CA SER A 107 -21.90 -17.96 -10.53
C SER A 107 -22.03 -16.55 -9.94
N TRP A 108 -22.25 -15.55 -10.80
CA TRP A 108 -22.50 -14.17 -10.37
C TRP A 108 -23.71 -14.04 -9.44
N GLU A 109 -24.79 -14.78 -9.70
CA GLU A 109 -25.99 -14.79 -8.86
C GLU A 109 -25.71 -15.32 -7.46
N ASN A 110 -25.00 -16.46 -7.37
CA ASN A 110 -24.61 -17.05 -6.10
C ASN A 110 -23.67 -16.13 -5.32
N TRP A 111 -22.79 -15.41 -6.03
CA TRP A 111 -21.94 -14.39 -5.43
C TRP A 111 -22.75 -13.25 -4.82
N LYS A 112 -23.74 -12.70 -5.54
CA LYS A 112 -24.62 -11.64 -5.02
C LYS A 112 -25.37 -12.08 -3.76
N ILE A 113 -25.91 -13.31 -3.74
CA ILE A 113 -26.60 -13.86 -2.57
C ILE A 113 -25.63 -13.94 -1.37
N LEU A 114 -24.41 -14.42 -1.59
CA LEU A 114 -23.38 -14.51 -0.56
C LEU A 114 -22.98 -13.12 -0.01
N VAL A 115 -22.78 -12.14 -0.89
CA VAL A 115 -22.48 -10.75 -0.49
C VAL A 115 -23.64 -10.14 0.31
N GLN A 116 -24.88 -10.37 -0.11
CA GLN A 116 -26.06 -9.91 0.62
C GLN A 116 -26.12 -10.52 2.03
N GLN A 117 -25.85 -11.82 2.17
CA GLN A 117 -25.77 -12.48 3.48
C GLN A 117 -24.66 -11.90 4.37
N LEU A 118 -23.48 -11.65 3.80
CA LEU A 118 -22.35 -11.04 4.52
C LEU A 118 -22.69 -9.62 5.01
N LEU A 119 -23.37 -8.82 4.19
CA LEU A 119 -23.72 -7.44 4.54
C LEU A 119 -24.95 -7.34 5.46
N SER A 120 -25.78 -8.38 5.54
CA SER A 120 -26.93 -8.43 6.45
C SER A 120 -26.58 -8.72 7.90
N GLU A 121 -25.35 -9.17 8.18
CA GLU A 121 -24.90 -9.45 9.55
C GLU A 121 -24.79 -8.13 10.34
N ALA A 122 -25.47 -8.05 11.48
CA ALA A 122 -25.34 -6.93 12.41
C ALA A 122 -23.88 -6.83 12.93
N ASP A 123 -23.41 -5.60 13.17
CA ASP A 123 -22.08 -5.31 13.71
C ASP A 123 -20.92 -5.94 12.91
N ILE A 124 -20.90 -5.73 11.59
CA ILE A 124 -19.82 -6.14 10.67
C ILE A 124 -18.43 -5.91 11.28
N TYR A 125 -18.19 -4.75 11.91
CA TYR A 125 -16.86 -4.40 12.43
C TYR A 125 -16.45 -5.16 13.70
N ASN A 126 -17.41 -5.62 14.53
CA ASN A 126 -17.12 -6.46 15.71
C ASN A 126 -16.73 -7.89 15.30
N ASN A 127 -17.31 -8.36 14.19
CA ASN A 127 -17.10 -9.70 13.65
C ASN A 127 -15.94 -9.78 12.65
N VAL A 128 -15.22 -8.68 12.41
CA VAL A 128 -14.09 -8.63 11.46
C VAL A 128 -12.77 -8.49 12.21
N ASN A 129 -11.79 -9.31 11.86
CA ASN A 129 -10.44 -9.17 12.40
C ASN A 129 -9.86 -7.78 12.06
N LYS A 130 -9.23 -7.12 13.05
CA LYS A 130 -8.63 -5.77 12.95
C LYS A 130 -7.78 -5.56 11.71
N ARG A 131 -7.13 -6.61 11.23
CA ARG A 131 -6.36 -6.61 10.00
C ARG A 131 -7.15 -6.13 8.77
N PHE A 132 -8.40 -6.61 8.61
CA PHE A 132 -9.25 -6.30 7.47
C PHE A 132 -10.02 -4.98 7.62
N TRP A 133 -9.81 -4.25 8.72
CA TRP A 133 -10.32 -2.88 8.84
C TRP A 133 -9.70 -1.98 7.77
N TYR A 134 -8.51 -2.30 7.28
CA TYR A 134 -7.88 -1.60 6.19
C TYR A 134 -8.00 -2.45 4.92
N GLY A 135 -8.52 -1.85 3.84
CA GLY A 135 -8.60 -2.52 2.54
C GLY A 135 -7.21 -2.59 1.92
N GLU A 136 -6.87 -1.62 1.07
CA GLU A 136 -5.58 -1.59 0.40
C GLU A 136 -4.48 -0.99 1.28
N LEU A 137 -3.39 -1.73 1.44
CA LEU A 137 -2.21 -1.27 2.17
C LEU A 137 -0.98 -1.29 1.27
N ARG A 138 -0.20 -0.20 1.29
CA ARG A 138 1.05 -0.12 0.51
C ARG A 138 2.16 -0.84 1.27
N LEU A 139 2.74 -1.88 0.67
CA LEU A 139 3.78 -2.70 1.31
C LEU A 139 5.00 -1.86 1.74
N GLY A 140 5.36 -0.83 0.96
CA GLY A 140 6.44 0.09 1.31
C GLY A 140 6.21 0.85 2.62
N ARG A 141 4.95 1.23 2.93
CA ARG A 141 4.62 1.90 4.21
C ARG A 141 4.72 0.94 5.39
N ILE A 142 4.26 -0.30 5.19
CA ILE A 142 4.38 -1.36 6.21
C ILE A 142 5.85 -1.65 6.48
N ASN A 143 6.65 -1.84 5.43
CA ASN A 143 8.08 -2.11 5.56
C ASN A 143 8.80 -0.97 6.29
N MET A 144 8.46 0.29 5.99
CA MET A 144 8.99 1.45 6.71
C MET A 144 8.60 1.43 8.20
N ILE A 145 7.35 1.11 8.54
CA ILE A 145 6.92 0.97 9.94
C ILE A 145 7.74 -0.11 10.64
N TYR A 146 7.87 -1.31 10.05
CA TYR A 146 8.63 -2.44 10.63
C TYR A 146 10.12 -2.12 10.82
N ARG A 147 10.70 -1.32 9.93
CA ARG A 147 12.09 -0.83 10.05
C ARG A 147 12.22 0.20 11.18
N LEU A 148 11.25 1.11 11.31
CA LEU A 148 11.26 2.16 12.35
C LEU A 148 10.94 1.64 13.75
N THR A 149 10.08 0.63 13.87
CA THR A 149 9.73 0.01 15.17
C THR A 149 10.72 -1.06 15.63
N GLY A 150 11.80 -1.30 14.88
CA GLY A 150 12.88 -2.22 15.27
C GLY A 150 12.52 -3.70 15.20
N ALA A 151 11.35 -4.07 14.68
CA ALA A 151 10.90 -5.46 14.59
C ALA A 151 11.67 -6.27 13.53
N SER A 152 12.23 -5.60 12.51
CA SER A 152 13.09 -6.23 11.48
C SER A 152 13.84 -5.14 10.69
N LEU A 153 15.00 -4.72 11.18
CA LEU A 153 15.81 -3.66 10.55
C LEU A 153 16.29 -4.02 9.14
N PHE A 154 16.63 -5.29 8.91
CA PHE A 154 17.24 -5.74 7.65
C PHE A 154 16.29 -6.47 6.70
N ARG A 155 15.26 -7.16 7.21
CA ARG A 155 14.41 -8.04 6.39
C ARG A 155 13.05 -7.44 6.01
N GLY A 156 12.62 -6.38 6.70
CA GLY A 156 11.25 -5.86 6.49
C GLY A 156 10.18 -6.90 6.79
N TYR A 157 8.93 -6.63 6.40
CA TYR A 157 7.81 -7.58 6.52
C TYR A 157 7.91 -8.74 5.52
N GLU A 158 8.36 -8.46 4.29
CA GLU A 158 8.72 -9.48 3.31
C GLU A 158 9.96 -9.02 2.55
N THR A 159 10.82 -9.99 2.22
CA THR A 159 12.13 -9.73 1.63
C THR A 159 11.93 -9.34 0.18
N GLN A 160 12.25 -8.10 -0.14
CA GLN A 160 12.06 -7.47 -1.45
C GLN A 160 13.02 -8.09 -2.48
N TYR A 161 12.80 -9.34 -2.89
CA TYR A 161 13.55 -9.99 -3.96
C TYR A 161 13.20 -9.33 -5.29
N GLY A 162 14.11 -8.51 -5.83
CA GLY A 162 14.13 -8.18 -7.26
C GLY A 162 14.13 -6.72 -7.68
N HIS A 163 13.96 -5.74 -6.79
CA HIS A 163 13.71 -4.35 -7.24
C HIS A 163 14.79 -3.31 -6.92
N TYR A 164 15.95 -3.72 -6.40
CA TYR A 164 17.07 -2.78 -6.25
C TYR A 164 17.60 -2.34 -7.63
N SER A 165 17.57 -3.23 -8.63
CA SER A 165 17.95 -2.95 -10.01
C SER A 165 17.07 -1.89 -10.65
N ASP A 166 15.74 -1.96 -10.49
CA ASP A 166 14.81 -0.99 -11.11
C ASP A 166 14.96 0.41 -10.51
N LEU A 167 15.14 0.48 -9.18
CA LEU A 167 15.35 1.75 -8.49
C LEU A 167 16.71 2.34 -8.86
N LEU A 168 17.74 1.50 -9.04
CA LEU A 168 19.01 1.98 -9.56
C LEU A 168 18.84 2.46 -11.01
N SER A 169 18.29 1.67 -11.91
CA SER A 169 18.19 2.03 -13.34
C SER A 169 17.38 3.30 -13.60
N GLU A 170 16.28 3.52 -12.88
CA GLU A 170 15.43 4.70 -13.05
C GLU A 170 16.09 5.98 -12.53
N ASN A 171 16.88 5.89 -11.45
CA ASN A 171 17.52 7.07 -10.84
C ASN A 171 18.95 7.32 -11.37
N PHE A 172 19.63 6.29 -11.87
CA PHE A 172 20.99 6.39 -12.40
C PHE A 172 21.05 7.26 -13.66
N GLY A 173 19.99 7.26 -14.48
CA GLY A 173 19.94 8.10 -15.69
C GLY A 173 20.01 9.60 -15.40
N TRP A 174 19.29 10.07 -14.37
CA TRP A 174 19.36 11.47 -13.98
C TRP A 174 20.68 11.81 -13.26
N LEU A 175 21.17 10.93 -12.40
CA LEU A 175 22.48 11.09 -11.76
C LEU A 175 23.62 11.15 -12.78
N LEU A 176 23.57 10.31 -13.82
CA LEU A 176 24.53 10.29 -14.92
C LEU A 176 24.47 11.59 -15.72
N THR A 177 23.26 12.13 -15.96
CA THR A 177 23.07 13.42 -16.64
C THR A 177 23.69 14.57 -15.84
N VAL A 178 23.46 14.63 -14.53
CA VAL A 178 24.06 15.65 -13.66
C VAL A 178 25.58 15.50 -13.63
N PHE A 179 26.08 14.27 -13.50
CA PHE A 179 27.51 13.99 -13.52
C PHE A 179 28.16 14.40 -14.85
N ALA A 180 27.54 14.06 -15.98
CA ALA A 180 28.01 14.44 -17.31
C ALA A 180 28.04 15.97 -17.49
N TYR A 181 27.00 16.67 -17.04
CA TYR A 181 26.95 18.13 -17.07
C TYR A 181 28.09 18.75 -16.26
N VAL A 182 28.30 18.30 -15.02
CA VAL A 182 29.39 18.79 -14.15
C VAL A 182 30.75 18.49 -14.77
N ALA A 183 30.96 17.29 -15.35
CA ALA A 183 32.21 16.92 -15.99
C ALA A 183 32.52 17.79 -17.22
N VAL A 184 31.52 18.11 -18.06
CA VAL A 184 31.68 19.01 -19.21
C VAL A 184 32.05 20.42 -18.75
N VAL A 185 31.37 20.93 -17.74
CA VAL A 185 31.65 22.27 -17.17
C VAL A 185 33.06 22.33 -16.57
N LEU A 186 33.46 21.33 -15.78
CA LEU A 186 34.79 21.26 -15.20
C LEU A 186 35.87 21.15 -16.29
N SER A 187 35.63 20.37 -17.34
CA SER A 187 36.58 20.23 -18.45
C SER A 187 36.73 21.53 -19.24
N ALA A 188 35.62 22.23 -19.53
CA ALA A 188 35.65 23.54 -20.18
C ALA A 188 36.39 24.59 -19.34
N MET A 189 36.22 24.54 -18.02
CA MET A 189 36.91 25.41 -17.08
C MET A 189 38.42 25.13 -17.02
N GLN A 190 38.81 23.85 -17.01
CA GLN A 190 40.22 23.46 -17.04
C GLN A 190 40.93 23.94 -18.31
N VAL A 191 40.27 23.86 -19.47
CA VAL A 191 40.81 24.34 -20.76
C VAL A 191 40.87 25.87 -20.81
N GLY A 192 39.88 26.57 -20.23
CA GLY A 192 39.86 28.03 -20.16
C GLY A 192 40.97 28.62 -19.29
N LEU A 193 41.28 27.96 -18.16
CA LEU A 193 42.36 28.37 -17.25
C LEU A 193 43.77 28.06 -17.80
N SER A 194 43.90 27.12 -18.75
CA SER A 194 45.19 26.74 -19.34
C SER A 194 45.56 27.53 -20.59
N THR A 195 44.85 28.62 -20.90
CA THR A 195 45.07 29.41 -22.13
C THR A 195 45.71 30.77 -21.79
N ASP A 196 46.98 30.93 -22.12
CA ASP A 196 47.85 32.09 -21.77
C ASP A 196 47.32 33.47 -22.26
N GLN A 197 46.45 33.51 -23.28
CA GLN A 197 45.86 34.76 -23.81
C GLN A 197 44.74 35.35 -22.92
N LEU A 198 44.24 34.60 -21.94
CA LEU A 198 43.11 34.96 -21.08
C LEU A 198 43.49 35.06 -19.60
N GLU A 199 44.75 34.72 -19.27
CA GLU A 199 45.28 34.67 -17.92
C GLU A 199 45.43 36.06 -17.28
N GLU A 200 45.59 37.12 -18.09
CA GLU A 200 45.79 38.50 -17.60
C GLU A 200 44.50 39.36 -17.53
N ASP A 201 43.36 38.90 -18.04
CA ASP A 201 42.12 39.72 -18.04
C ASP A 201 41.27 39.48 -16.78
N SER A 202 41.21 40.51 -15.92
CA SER A 202 40.40 40.55 -14.70
C SER A 202 38.91 40.23 -14.92
N ARG A 203 38.35 40.54 -16.10
CA ARG A 203 36.95 40.23 -16.43
C ARG A 203 36.74 38.74 -16.65
N PHE A 204 37.75 38.05 -17.18
CA PHE A 204 37.70 36.61 -17.45
C PHE A 204 37.83 35.81 -16.14
N HIS A 205 38.66 36.27 -15.21
CA HIS A 205 38.73 35.71 -13.85
C HIS A 205 37.44 35.89 -13.07
N ALA A 206 36.81 37.06 -13.15
CA ALA A 206 35.52 37.31 -12.49
C ALA A 206 34.39 36.44 -13.07
N ALA A 207 34.31 36.32 -14.40
CA ALA A 207 33.35 35.47 -15.08
C ALA A 207 33.56 33.98 -14.74
N SER A 208 34.81 33.53 -14.75
CA SER A 208 35.18 32.16 -14.36
C SER A 208 34.78 31.87 -12.92
N TYR A 209 35.09 32.76 -11.97
CA TYR A 209 34.70 32.60 -10.57
C TYR A 209 33.19 32.46 -10.39
N VAL A 210 32.39 33.35 -11.00
CA VAL A 210 30.92 33.28 -10.93
C VAL A 210 30.41 31.97 -11.53
N PHE A 211 30.98 31.52 -12.65
CA PHE A 211 30.57 30.29 -13.31
C PHE A 211 30.93 29.04 -12.49
N THR A 212 32.10 29.01 -11.83
CA THR A 212 32.49 27.92 -10.92
C THR A 212 31.56 27.84 -9.72
N VAL A 213 31.30 28.99 -9.11
CA VAL A 213 30.42 29.09 -7.94
C VAL A 213 29.01 28.63 -8.33
N PHE A 214 28.48 29.09 -9.47
CA PHE A 214 27.16 28.68 -9.96
C PHE A 214 27.09 27.19 -10.31
N SER A 215 28.16 26.62 -10.88
CA SER A 215 28.19 25.20 -11.28
C SER A 215 28.33 24.24 -10.10
N ILE A 216 28.88 24.70 -8.98
CA ILE A 216 28.93 23.93 -7.73
C ILE A 216 27.65 24.14 -6.91
N LEU A 217 27.23 25.40 -6.69
CA LEU A 217 26.05 25.70 -5.88
C LEU A 217 24.73 25.36 -6.58
N GLY A 218 24.63 25.48 -7.90
CA GLY A 218 23.41 25.21 -8.66
C GLY A 218 22.87 23.80 -8.44
N PRO A 219 23.66 22.73 -8.67
CA PRO A 219 23.27 21.36 -8.36
C PRO A 219 22.91 21.14 -6.89
N VAL A 220 23.66 21.75 -5.96
CA VAL A 220 23.40 21.61 -4.52
C VAL A 220 22.07 22.26 -4.13
N VAL A 221 21.79 23.48 -4.62
CA VAL A 221 20.55 24.21 -4.34
C VAL A 221 19.35 23.51 -4.97
N THR A 222 19.50 23.01 -6.21
CA THR A 222 18.42 22.26 -6.87
C THR A 222 18.13 20.93 -6.17
N LEU A 223 19.16 20.20 -5.74
CA LEU A 223 19.01 19.00 -4.91
C LEU A 223 18.30 19.31 -3.58
N LEU A 224 18.72 20.38 -2.91
CA LEU A 224 18.13 20.81 -1.64
C LEU A 224 16.65 21.23 -1.82
N ALA A 225 16.35 22.01 -2.86
CA ALA A 225 14.98 22.44 -3.17
C ALA A 225 14.08 21.23 -3.48
N LEU A 226 14.57 20.26 -4.26
CA LEU A 226 13.85 19.02 -4.54
C LEU A 226 13.60 18.22 -3.25
N ALA A 227 14.62 18.07 -2.39
CA ALA A 227 14.50 17.38 -1.12
C ALA A 227 13.47 18.05 -0.19
N LEU A 228 13.45 19.39 -0.12
CA LEU A 228 12.48 20.16 0.65
C LEU A 228 11.05 19.98 0.10
N LEU A 229 10.88 20.04 -1.23
CA LEU A 229 9.57 19.83 -1.87
C LEU A 229 9.04 18.42 -1.62
N LEU A 230 9.88 17.40 -1.77
CA LEU A 230 9.51 16.02 -1.46
C LEU A 230 9.18 15.85 0.03
N GLY A 231 9.97 16.46 0.92
CA GLY A 231 9.72 16.46 2.37
C GLY A 231 8.37 17.09 2.72
N ALA A 232 8.05 18.25 2.15
CA ALA A 232 6.77 18.93 2.33
C ALA A 232 5.59 18.07 1.85
N LEU A 233 5.72 17.42 0.68
CA LEU A 233 4.71 16.49 0.17
C LEU A 233 4.51 15.29 1.10
N VAL A 234 5.59 14.74 1.67
CA VAL A 234 5.50 13.63 2.63
C VAL A 234 4.77 14.07 3.90
N ILE A 235 5.11 15.23 4.46
CA ILE A 235 4.45 15.78 5.66
C ILE A 235 2.96 16.03 5.40
N TYR A 236 2.62 16.67 4.26
CA TYR A 236 1.25 16.90 3.87
C TYR A 236 0.45 15.60 3.77
N ASN A 237 0.99 14.60 3.06
CA ASN A 237 0.35 13.29 2.94
C ASN A 237 0.23 12.55 4.28
N TRP A 238 1.20 12.74 5.18
CA TRP A 238 1.19 12.18 6.53
C TRP A 238 0.05 12.76 7.37
N ILE A 239 -0.07 14.09 7.41
CA ILE A 239 -1.15 14.81 8.13
C ILE A 239 -2.52 14.40 7.58
N ALA A 240 -2.68 14.37 6.24
CA ALA A 240 -3.91 13.94 5.61
C ALA A 240 -4.29 12.49 6.00
N THR A 241 -3.30 11.60 6.10
CA THR A 241 -3.50 10.20 6.51
C THR A 241 -3.95 10.11 7.98
N ILE A 242 -3.36 10.89 8.88
CA ILE A 242 -3.72 10.92 10.31
C ILE A 242 -5.14 11.45 10.51
N ASN A 243 -5.49 12.57 9.87
CA ASN A 243 -6.83 13.14 9.96
C ASN A 243 -7.89 12.16 9.46
N TYR A 244 -7.61 11.48 8.35
CA TYR A 244 -8.50 10.44 7.83
C TYR A 244 -8.68 9.27 8.80
N HIS A 245 -7.58 8.83 9.45
CA HIS A 245 -7.62 7.76 10.45
C HIS A 245 -8.51 8.11 11.65
N HIS A 246 -8.38 9.31 12.20
CA HIS A 246 -9.21 9.76 13.33
C HIS A 246 -10.70 9.86 12.98
N VAL A 247 -11.04 10.46 11.83
CA VAL A 247 -12.44 10.58 11.39
C VAL A 247 -13.06 9.19 11.19
N ARG A 248 -12.30 8.24 10.65
CA ARG A 248 -12.77 6.89 10.41
C ARG A 248 -12.98 6.09 11.68
N LEU A 249 -12.03 6.16 12.64
CA LEU A 249 -12.20 5.51 13.93
C LEU A 249 -13.44 6.02 14.66
N ARG A 250 -13.72 7.33 14.58
CA ARG A 250 -14.98 7.88 15.14
C ARG A 250 -16.21 7.29 14.47
N ARG A 251 -16.25 7.14 13.15
CA ARG A 251 -17.39 6.49 12.47
C ARG A 251 -17.55 5.03 12.86
N MET A 252 -16.45 4.30 13.04
CA MET A 252 -16.49 2.90 13.48
C MET A 252 -16.89 2.78 14.96
N SER A 253 -16.45 3.71 15.82
CA SER A 253 -16.84 3.73 17.24
C SER A 253 -18.29 4.18 17.45
N LEU A 254 -18.83 5.07 16.60
CA LEU A 254 -20.24 5.44 16.65
C LEU A 254 -21.14 4.24 16.31
N VAL A 255 -20.76 3.42 15.32
CA VAL A 255 -21.44 2.14 15.04
C VAL A 255 -21.33 1.15 16.21
N HIS A 256 -20.24 1.21 17.00
CA HIS A 256 -20.05 0.36 18.18
C HIS A 256 -20.89 0.78 19.41
N VAL A 257 -21.42 2.01 19.45
CA VAL A 257 -22.17 2.56 20.60
C VAL A 257 -23.69 2.52 20.39
N ASP A 258 -24.17 2.09 19.21
CA ASP A 258 -25.62 1.94 18.92
C ASP A 258 -26.16 0.48 18.99
N PRO A 259 -25.98 -0.30 20.08
CA PRO A 259 -26.75 -1.54 20.26
C PRO A 259 -28.15 -1.30 20.84
N LYS A 260 -28.53 -0.05 21.13
CA LYS A 260 -29.89 0.32 21.53
C LYS A 260 -30.34 1.52 20.73
N GLY A 261 -31.04 1.23 19.63
CA GLY A 261 -31.87 2.21 18.97
C GLY A 261 -32.79 2.86 20.00
N ASN A 262 -32.51 4.11 20.34
CA ASN A 262 -33.50 4.97 20.94
C ASN A 262 -33.98 5.90 19.82
N THR A 263 -35.00 5.42 19.12
CA THR A 263 -36.00 6.30 18.55
C THR A 263 -36.49 7.20 19.67
N ASN A 264 -36.18 8.49 19.61
CA ASN A 264 -37.03 9.50 20.22
C ASN A 264 -37.14 10.66 19.23
N SER A 265 -38.26 10.62 18.52
CA SER A 265 -39.03 11.78 18.11
C SER A 265 -39.07 12.84 19.21
N VAL A 266 -38.71 14.08 18.88
CA VAL A 266 -39.57 15.28 18.76
C VAL A 266 -38.66 16.43 18.31
#